data_AF-A0AAV3Z5I5-F1
#
_entry.id   AF-A0AAV3Z5I5-F1
#
_cell.length_a   1.000
_cell.length_b   1.000
_cell.length_c   1.000
_cell.angle_alpha   90.00
_cell.angle_beta   90.00
_cell.angle_gamma   90.00
#
_symmetry.space_group_name_H-M   'P 1'
#
loop_
_entity.id
_entity.type
_entity.pdbx_description
1 polymer ?
#
loop_
_entity_poly.entity_id
_entity_poly.type
_entity_poly.pdbx_seq_one_letter_code
_entity_poly.pdbx_strand_id
1 'polypeptide(L)'
;MTLLKWYGHTTRSSCLAKTIMQGTVNGGRRRGRQKKRWDDNIREWTGFELINTLRKAEDREEWRAVVRRSSAAPRPIPDLWDR
;
A
#
# COMPACT_ATOMS: atom_id res chain seq x y z
N MET A 1 12.15 -2.76 2.46
CA MET A 1 11.37 -2.75 3.72
C MET A 1 11.19 -1.35 4.34
N THR A 2 11.45 -0.26 3.60
CA THR A 2 11.32 1.14 4.04
C THR A 2 9.95 1.75 3.71
N LEU A 3 9.32 1.33 2.61
CA LEU A 3 8.04 1.88 2.15
C LEU A 3 6.88 1.63 3.13
N LEU A 4 6.76 0.43 3.71
CA LEU A 4 5.69 0.13 4.70
C LEU A 4 5.90 0.86 6.04
N LYS A 5 7.16 1.04 6.44
CA LYS A 5 7.48 1.86 7.62
C LYS A 5 7.08 3.31 7.39
N TRP A 6 7.38 3.83 6.20
CA TRP A 6 6.98 5.18 5.79
C TRP A 6 5.46 5.31 5.66
N TYR A 7 4.78 4.34 5.03
CA TYR A 7 3.33 4.32 4.92
C TYR A 7 2.66 4.37 6.29
N GLY A 8 3.04 3.50 7.23
CA GLY A 8 2.49 3.54 8.57
C GLY A 8 2.75 4.87 9.28
N HIS A 9 3.92 5.48 9.06
CA HIS A 9 4.22 6.81 9.60
C HIS A 9 3.31 7.89 8.99
N THR A 10 3.15 7.89 7.67
CA THR A 10 2.28 8.83 6.95
C THR A 10 0.81 8.62 7.24
N THR A 11 0.32 7.40 7.44
CA THR A 11 -1.10 7.13 7.76
C THR A 11 -1.47 7.67 9.15
N ARG A 12 -0.54 7.60 10.11
CA ARG A 12 -0.71 8.15 11.47
C ARG A 12 -0.42 9.65 11.54
N SER A 13 0.33 10.19 10.58
CA SER A 13 0.59 11.62 10.47
C SER A 13 -0.54 12.30 9.68
N SER A 14 -0.93 13.51 10.05
CA SER A 14 -1.94 14.31 9.32
C SER A 14 -1.32 15.12 8.17
N CYS A 15 -0.16 14.70 7.66
CA CYS A 15 0.57 15.42 6.62
C CYS A 15 -0.10 15.32 5.24
N LEU A 16 0.19 16.29 4.35
CA LEU A 16 -0.27 16.34 2.97
C LEU A 16 -0.01 15.04 2.19
N ALA A 17 1.05 14.31 2.53
CA ALA A 17 1.36 13.02 1.91
C ALA A 17 0.27 11.96 2.14
N LYS A 18 -0.47 12.00 3.28
CA LYS A 18 -1.63 11.14 3.53
C LYS A 18 -2.75 11.43 2.54
N THR A 19 -3.08 12.71 2.35
CA THR A 19 -4.10 13.17 1.40
C THR A 19 -3.72 12.85 -0.05
N ILE A 20 -2.46 13.04 -0.43
CA ILE A 20 -1.97 12.72 -1.78
C ILE A 20 -2.01 11.21 -2.05
N MET A 21 -1.65 10.38 -1.06
CA MET A 21 -1.73 8.93 -1.21
C MET A 21 -3.19 8.48 -1.33
N GLN A 22 -4.05 8.89 -0.41
CA GLN A 22 -5.47 8.51 -0.41
C GLN A 22 -6.26 9.11 -1.58
N GLY A 23 -5.80 10.26 -2.11
CA GLY A 23 -6.40 10.93 -3.24
C GLY A 23 -6.21 10.15 -4.53
N THR A 24 -7.32 9.85 -5.20
CA THR A 24 -7.26 9.42 -6.60
C THR A 24 -7.04 10.66 -7.45
N VAL A 25 -5.81 10.87 -7.94
CA VAL A 25 -5.53 11.96 -8.87
C VAL A 25 -6.32 11.69 -10.16
N ASN A 26 -7.36 12.50 -10.38
CA ASN A 26 -8.21 12.38 -11.55
C ASN A 26 -7.44 12.90 -12.78
N GLY A 27 -7.26 12.06 -13.80
CA GLY A 27 -6.49 12.40 -14.99
C GLY A 27 -5.93 11.17 -15.71
N GLY A 28 -5.97 11.19 -17.04
CA GLY A 28 -5.41 10.12 -17.86
C GLY A 28 -3.90 9.97 -17.64
N ARG A 29 -3.40 8.73 -17.55
CA ARG A 29 -1.96 8.48 -17.49
C ARG A 29 -1.33 8.67 -18.86
N ARG A 30 -0.26 9.47 -18.92
CA ARG A 30 0.57 9.59 -20.12
C ARG A 30 1.22 8.23 -20.44
N ARG A 31 1.22 7.83 -21.72
CA ARG A 31 1.89 6.61 -22.21
C ARG A 31 3.35 6.59 -21.73
N GLY A 32 3.83 5.42 -21.31
CA GLY A 32 5.22 5.21 -20.86
C GLY A 32 5.45 5.24 -19.34
N ARG A 33 4.49 5.72 -18.54
CA ARG A 33 4.58 5.63 -17.06
C ARG A 33 4.14 4.24 -16.58
N GLN A 34 4.88 3.68 -15.62
CA GLN A 34 4.58 2.36 -15.03
C GLN A 34 3.12 2.32 -14.55
N LYS A 35 2.37 1.29 -14.95
CA LYS A 35 0.94 1.12 -14.57
C LYS A 35 0.74 0.90 -13.08
N LYS A 36 1.79 0.44 -12.40
CA LYS A 36 1.78 0.04 -10.99
C LYS A 36 1.55 1.25 -10.11
N ARG A 37 0.45 1.24 -9.36
CA ARG A 37 0.22 2.24 -8.34
C ARG A 37 0.96 1.89 -7.07
N TRP A 38 1.05 2.86 -6.18
CA TRP A 38 1.60 2.61 -4.85
C TRP A 38 0.66 1.69 -4.03
N ASP A 39 -0.66 1.76 -4.23
CA ASP A 39 -1.65 0.82 -3.67
C ASP A 39 -1.47 -0.61 -4.20
N ASP A 40 -1.06 -0.78 -5.45
CA ASP A 40 -0.71 -2.11 -5.97
C ASP A 40 0.49 -2.72 -5.24
N ASN A 41 1.52 -1.92 -4.93
CA ASN A 41 2.67 -2.38 -4.14
C ASN A 41 2.27 -2.75 -2.69
N ILE A 42 1.37 -1.97 -2.09
CA ILE A 42 0.83 -2.26 -0.75
C ILE A 42 0.09 -3.60 -0.77
N ARG A 43 -0.81 -3.80 -1.75
CA ARG A 43 -1.59 -5.03 -1.91
C ARG A 43 -0.69 -6.23 -2.15
N GLU A 44 0.34 -6.08 -2.98
CA GLU A 44 1.27 -7.17 -3.32
C GLU A 44 2.15 -7.61 -2.14
N TRP A 45 2.59 -6.69 -1.28
CA TRP A 45 3.45 -7.03 -0.13
C TRP A 45 2.67 -7.42 1.12
N THR A 46 1.50 -6.83 1.33
CA THR A 46 0.70 -7.08 2.53
C THR A 46 -0.41 -8.09 2.31
N GLY A 47 -0.90 -8.25 1.07
CA GLY A 47 -2.09 -9.03 0.74
C GLY A 47 -3.40 -8.35 1.12
N PHE A 48 -3.36 -7.09 1.58
CA PHE A 48 -4.54 -6.35 2.01
C PHE A 48 -4.94 -5.29 0.99
N GLU A 49 -6.25 -5.04 0.92
CA GLU A 49 -6.82 -3.93 0.16
C GLU A 49 -6.49 -2.60 0.86
N LEU A 50 -6.53 -1.48 0.12
CA LEU A 50 -6.02 -0.20 0.60
C LEU A 50 -6.75 0.28 1.86
N ILE A 51 -8.08 0.15 1.91
CA ILE A 51 -8.89 0.58 3.05
C ILE A 51 -8.55 -0.24 4.29
N ASN A 52 -8.40 -1.56 4.13
CA ASN A 52 -7.99 -2.44 5.23
C ASN A 52 -6.57 -2.12 5.73
N THR A 53 -5.66 -1.77 4.83
CA THR A 53 -4.30 -1.38 5.19
C THR A 53 -4.28 -0.07 5.98
N LEU A 54 -5.13 0.90 5.62
CA LEU A 54 -5.28 2.16 6.35
C LEU A 54 -5.75 1.93 7.79
N ARG A 55 -6.80 1.14 7.99
CA ARG A 55 -7.34 0.81 9.32
C ARG A 55 -6.29 0.11 10.19
N LYS A 56 -5.58 -0.87 9.62
CA LYS A 56 -4.49 -1.59 10.33
C LYS A 56 -3.26 -0.72 10.60
N ALA A 57 -3.07 0.35 9.84
CA ALA A 57 -1.95 1.27 10.01
C ALA A 57 -2.22 2.35 11.07
N GLU A 58 -3.48 2.57 11.45
CA GLU A 58 -3.85 3.43 12.60
C GLU A 58 -3.38 2.82 13.92
N ASP A 59 -3.54 1.50 14.08
CA ASP A 59 -2.97 0.78 15.22
C ASP A 59 -1.46 0.52 15.01
N ARG A 60 -0.65 1.01 15.95
CA ARG A 60 0.81 0.92 15.85
C ARG A 60 1.32 -0.51 16.02
N GLU A 61 0.69 -1.31 16.87
CA GLU A 61 1.09 -2.71 17.13
C GLU A 61 0.66 -3.61 15.99
N GLU A 62 -0.57 -3.43 15.50
CA GLU A 62 -1.09 -4.15 14.35
C GLU A 62 -0.25 -3.85 13.11
N TRP A 63 0.10 -2.58 12.87
CA TRP A 63 0.97 -2.21 11.76
C TRP A 63 2.36 -2.84 11.86
N ARG A 64 2.96 -2.84 13.06
CA ARG A 64 4.25 -3.53 13.29
C ARG A 64 4.15 -5.02 13.01
N ALA A 65 3.02 -5.65 13.28
CA ALA A 65 2.81 -7.06 12.96
C ALA A 65 2.65 -7.29 11.45
N VAL A 66 1.98 -6.38 10.73
CA VAL A 66 1.89 -6.42 9.26
C VAL A 66 3.26 -6.23 8.61
N VAL A 67 4.05 -5.24 9.03
CA VAL A 67 5.41 -4.99 8.51
C VAL A 67 6.35 -6.16 8.77
N ARG A 68 6.20 -6.87 9.90
CA ARG A 68 6.97 -8.09 10.18
C ARG A 68 6.55 -9.26 9.29
N ARG A 69 5.27 -9.37 8.95
CA ARG A 69 4.71 -10.43 8.11
C ARG A 69 4.84 -10.19 6.61
N SER A 70 5.02 -8.94 6.20
CA SER A 70 5.21 -8.59 4.78
C SER A 70 6.59 -9.05 4.29
N SER A 71 6.60 -9.87 3.25
CA SER A 71 7.81 -10.30 2.53
C SER A 71 8.30 -9.21 1.58
N ALA A 72 9.62 -9.15 1.35
CA ALA A 72 10.19 -8.30 0.30
C ALA A 72 9.82 -8.79 -1.12
N ALA A 73 9.41 -10.06 -1.23
CA ALA A 73 8.88 -10.65 -2.44
C ALA A 73 7.34 -10.55 -2.47
N PRO A 74 6.74 -10.28 -3.63
CA PRO A 74 5.30 -10.37 -3.85
C PRO A 74 4.74 -11.67 -3.30
N ARG A 75 3.66 -11.62 -2.53
CA ARG A 75 2.91 -12.85 -2.29
C ARG A 75 2.30 -13.29 -3.62
N PRO A 76 2.36 -14.58 -3.99
CA PRO A 76 1.59 -15.08 -5.12
C PRO A 76 0.13 -14.76 -4.83
N ILE A 77 -0.48 -13.91 -5.66
CA ILE A 77 -1.91 -13.66 -5.62
C ILE A 77 -2.54 -14.91 -6.26
N PRO A 78 -3.16 -15.82 -5.49
CA PRO A 78 -3.49 -17.16 -5.98
C PRO A 78 -4.60 -17.18 -7.04
N ASP A 79 -5.22 -16.05 -7.37
CA ASP A 79 -6.45 -15.95 -8.17
C ASP A 79 -6.38 -14.97 -9.35
N LEU A 80 -5.21 -14.40 -9.67
CA LEU A 80 -5.09 -13.36 -10.70
C LEU A 80 -4.47 -13.83 -12.03
N TRP A 81 -4.02 -15.08 -12.12
CA TRP A 81 -3.39 -15.65 -13.32
C TRP A 81 -4.27 -16.69 -14.06
N ASP A 82 -5.42 -17.07 -13.48
CA ASP A 82 -6.37 -18.06 -14.04
C ASP A 82 -7.56 -17.40 -14.78
N ARG A 83 -7.34 -16.30 -15.51
CA ARG A 83 -8.35 -15.72 -16.39
C ARG A 83 -7.77 -15.15 -17.68
#